data_AF-A0A7W8EW60-F1
#
_entry.id   AF-A0A7W8EW60-F1
#
_cell.length_a   1.000
_cell.length_b   1.000
_cell.length_c   1.000
_cell.angle_alpha   90.00
_cell.angle_beta   90.00
_cell.angle_gamma   90.00
#
_symmetry.space_group_name_H-M   'P 1'
#
loop_
_entity.id
_entity.type
_entity.pdbx_description
1 polymer ?
#
loop_
_entity_poly.entity_id
_entity_poly.type
_entity_poly.pdbx_seq_one_letter_code
_entity_poly.pdbx_strand_id
1 'polypeptide(L)'
;MRVEEDFAKCATRLFAILKKAAETSPGAPRHLYLDIQGHRDADGDYDADAREIMCDFLPGFLGPYLTEISTPLRQGKNPEPQREDVPRVLTIRDPDREHAYDHRELGVRNRDSQPDQRRSRPPVQAIADYLGLDEPICLICWQAPVERAHVVPESLGGSNDVRNFALLCPRHHREAPDVADAEAFWSWVDYACERDGHMKWEGVEPETLATMERLGLRVDTSGPVRKSLRHFDRVRDELVRHYGWCPEDFAGGYHWGALMEEFHTVMDSATSTHFNVPKKASTEAWAFEVARRRLRDGGAEDQAGDDRPTVSSRPSAELAERTVRKAPGSDGAQSLVNAARRADVAIEAAALVREIIKTAGASSAEEVLRGVTEMVADRTAQFERLADELMGSTVCRHCGHAIARIGDAAWRHSAAAPMSRGCRAASFDRDGTWDDSLDRAWKASPPKSSR
;
A
#
# COMPACT_ATOMS: atom_id res chain seq x y z
N MET A 1 -0.05 -1.23 22.76
CA MET A 1 0.15 -0.40 21.58
C MET A 1 1.52 -0.70 21.06
N ARG A 2 1.58 -1.27 19.87
CA ARG A 2 2.85 -1.57 19.21
C ARG A 2 3.35 -0.33 18.50
N VAL A 3 4.66 -0.23 18.29
CA VAL A 3 5.30 0.96 17.72
C VAL A 3 4.75 1.32 16.34
N GLU A 4 4.19 0.37 15.60
CA GLU A 4 3.60 0.58 14.28
C GLU A 4 2.15 1.10 14.31
N GLU A 5 1.49 1.06 15.46
CA GLU A 5 0.10 1.48 15.61
C GLU A 5 0.04 3.00 15.75
N ASP A 6 -0.94 3.65 15.13
CA ASP A 6 -1.36 5.02 15.47
C ASP A 6 -2.59 4.91 16.40
N PHE A 7 -3.14 6.06 16.84
CA PHE A 7 -4.36 6.08 17.65
C PHE A 7 -5.48 5.23 17.02
N ALA A 8 -5.80 5.46 15.74
CA ALA A 8 -6.95 4.85 15.08
C ALA A 8 -6.80 3.33 14.92
N LYS A 9 -5.60 2.86 14.55
CA LYS A 9 -5.25 1.44 14.46
C LYS A 9 -5.33 0.78 15.83
N CYS A 10 -4.73 1.39 16.85
CA CYS A 10 -4.74 0.83 18.22
C CYS A 10 -6.17 0.75 18.76
N ALA A 11 -6.94 1.83 18.65
CA ALA A 11 -8.33 1.91 19.09
C ALA A 11 -9.22 0.85 18.40
N THR A 12 -9.05 0.68 17.09
CA THR A 12 -9.78 -0.33 16.30
C THR A 12 -9.44 -1.76 16.75
N ARG A 13 -8.15 -2.05 16.98
CA ARG A 13 -7.71 -3.37 17.46
C ARG A 13 -8.21 -3.67 18.87
N LEU A 14 -8.10 -2.70 19.79
CA LEU A 14 -8.63 -2.83 21.15
C LEU A 14 -10.14 -3.09 21.14
N PHE A 15 -10.88 -2.38 20.30
CA PHE A 15 -12.32 -2.61 20.13
C PHE A 15 -12.63 -4.00 19.58
N ALA A 16 -11.87 -4.49 18.60
CA ALA A 16 -12.02 -5.83 18.06
C ALA A 16 -11.75 -6.91 19.12
N ILE A 17 -10.73 -6.72 19.98
CA ILE A 17 -10.42 -7.61 21.10
C ILE A 17 -11.57 -7.62 22.10
N LEU A 18 -12.08 -6.45 22.50
CA LEU A 18 -13.25 -6.33 23.39
C LEU A 18 -14.45 -7.09 22.83
N LYS A 19 -14.79 -6.84 21.55
CA LYS A 19 -15.93 -7.47 20.89
C LYS A 19 -15.80 -8.99 20.88
N LYS A 20 -14.62 -9.49 20.51
CA LYS A 20 -14.34 -10.93 20.52
C LYS A 20 -14.46 -11.52 21.93
N ALA A 21 -13.95 -10.84 22.95
CA ALA A 21 -14.08 -11.28 24.34
C ALA A 21 -15.55 -11.32 24.79
N ALA A 22 -16.34 -10.32 24.41
CA ALA A 22 -17.77 -10.27 24.72
C ALA A 22 -18.56 -11.39 24.03
N GLU A 23 -18.25 -11.69 22.76
CA GLU A 23 -18.88 -12.78 22.00
C GLU A 23 -18.48 -14.17 22.52
N THR A 24 -17.21 -14.35 22.90
CA THR A 24 -16.68 -15.65 23.32
C THR A 24 -16.99 -15.98 24.78
N SER A 25 -17.15 -14.96 25.64
CA SER A 25 -17.43 -15.15 27.07
C SER A 25 -18.42 -14.08 27.58
N PRO A 26 -19.71 -14.20 27.23
CA PRO A 26 -20.74 -13.26 27.65
C PRO A 26 -20.85 -13.19 29.18
N GLY A 27 -20.92 -11.98 29.74
CA GLY A 27 -21.05 -11.74 31.19
C GLY A 27 -19.82 -12.07 32.05
N ALA A 28 -18.76 -12.65 31.49
CA ALA A 28 -17.52 -12.88 32.23
C ALA A 28 -16.76 -11.56 32.43
N PRO A 29 -16.09 -11.34 33.59
CA PRO A 29 -15.30 -10.14 33.83
C PRO A 29 -14.23 -9.91 32.75
N ARG A 30 -14.16 -8.70 32.21
CA ARG A 30 -13.18 -8.32 31.18
C ARG A 30 -12.10 -7.42 31.77
N HIS A 31 -10.88 -7.94 31.88
CA HIS A 31 -9.71 -7.17 32.31
C HIS A 31 -8.83 -6.84 31.10
N LEU A 32 -8.55 -5.56 30.88
CA LEU A 32 -7.65 -5.11 29.83
C LEU A 32 -6.29 -4.78 30.42
N TYR A 33 -5.25 -5.43 29.88
CA TYR A 33 -3.85 -5.08 30.11
C TYR A 33 -3.29 -4.52 28.81
N LEU A 34 -2.74 -3.32 28.85
CA LEU A 34 -2.17 -2.66 27.69
C LEU A 34 -0.79 -2.12 28.03
N ASP A 35 0.25 -2.71 27.45
CA ASP A 35 1.59 -2.12 27.40
C ASP A 35 1.79 -1.29 26.13
N ILE A 36 2.77 -0.40 26.14
CA ILE A 36 3.08 0.53 25.06
C ILE A 36 4.55 0.38 24.66
N GLN A 37 4.80 -0.01 23.41
CA GLN A 37 6.13 -0.15 22.80
C GLN A 37 6.46 1.09 21.97
N GLY A 38 7.61 1.71 22.17
CA GLY A 38 7.88 3.01 21.56
C GLY A 38 6.86 4.04 22.02
N HIS A 39 6.40 4.91 21.11
CA HIS A 39 5.49 6.01 21.42
C HIS A 39 6.03 6.92 22.51
N ARG A 40 7.23 7.46 22.25
CA ARG A 40 7.87 8.45 23.10
C ARG A 40 8.20 9.69 22.30
N ASP A 41 7.97 10.85 22.90
CA ASP A 41 8.44 12.12 22.37
C ASP A 41 9.92 12.36 22.71
N ALA A 42 10.43 13.54 22.34
CA ALA A 42 11.82 13.91 22.58
C ALA A 42 12.16 14.09 24.07
N ASP A 43 11.16 14.34 24.93
CA ASP A 43 11.31 14.49 26.37
C ASP A 43 11.25 13.14 27.10
N GLY A 44 10.92 12.07 26.37
CA GLY A 44 10.78 10.71 26.90
C GLY A 44 9.40 10.45 27.52
N ASP A 45 8.44 11.35 27.33
CA ASP A 45 7.04 11.16 27.69
C ASP A 45 6.29 10.40 26.57
N TYR A 46 5.09 9.91 26.88
CA TYR A 46 4.24 9.27 25.87
C TYR A 46 3.76 10.29 24.83
N ASP A 47 3.82 9.91 23.55
CA ASP A 47 3.31 10.75 22.45
C ASP A 47 1.79 10.96 22.53
N ALA A 48 1.27 11.85 21.68
CA ALA A 48 -0.13 12.24 21.67
C ALA A 48 -1.07 11.03 21.50
N ASP A 49 -0.76 10.12 20.58
CA ASP A 49 -1.58 8.94 20.30
C ASP A 49 -1.65 7.99 21.50
N ALA A 50 -0.50 7.64 22.09
CA ALA A 50 -0.46 6.74 23.24
C ALA A 50 -1.14 7.37 24.47
N ARG A 51 -1.01 8.69 24.64
CA ARG A 51 -1.72 9.42 25.69
C ARG A 51 -3.22 9.41 25.46
N GLU A 52 -3.70 9.71 24.26
CA GLU A 52 -5.12 9.71 23.94
C GLU A 52 -5.74 8.32 24.18
N ILE A 53 -5.03 7.24 23.78
CA ILE A 53 -5.45 5.87 24.10
C ILE A 53 -5.59 5.68 25.61
N MET A 54 -4.54 5.96 26.39
CA MET A 54 -4.52 5.64 27.82
C MET A 54 -5.40 6.54 28.68
N CYS A 55 -5.50 7.82 28.34
CA CYS A 55 -6.13 8.84 29.17
C CYS A 55 -7.57 9.14 28.76
N ASP A 56 -7.92 8.98 27.48
CA ASP A 56 -9.21 9.42 26.95
C ASP A 56 -10.03 8.25 26.39
N PHE A 57 -9.52 7.55 25.38
CA PHE A 57 -10.27 6.48 24.70
C PHE A 57 -10.56 5.29 25.60
N LEU A 58 -9.55 4.78 26.32
CA LEU A 58 -9.74 3.66 27.23
C LEU A 58 -10.77 3.97 28.34
N PRO A 59 -10.59 5.01 29.18
CA PRO A 59 -11.57 5.27 30.25
C PRO A 59 -12.90 5.83 29.73
N GLY A 60 -12.88 6.62 28.65
CA GLY A 60 -14.07 7.30 28.14
C GLY A 60 -14.97 6.41 27.29
N PHE A 61 -14.39 5.61 26.39
CA PHE A 61 -15.16 4.78 25.45
C PHE A 61 -15.15 3.29 25.82
N LEU A 62 -13.99 2.67 26.06
CA LEU A 62 -13.94 1.24 26.36
C LEU A 62 -14.28 0.91 27.83
N GLY A 63 -14.04 1.84 28.74
CA GLY A 63 -14.22 1.69 30.19
C GLY A 63 -15.56 1.08 30.60
N PRO A 64 -16.70 1.59 30.09
CA PRO A 64 -18.01 1.04 30.42
C PRO A 64 -18.19 -0.45 30.09
N TYR A 65 -17.42 -1.00 29.15
CA TYR A 65 -17.52 -2.40 28.69
C TYR A 65 -16.49 -3.33 29.35
N LEU A 66 -15.59 -2.77 30.17
CA LEU A 66 -14.53 -3.47 30.87
C LEU A 66 -14.83 -3.51 32.37
N THR A 67 -14.33 -4.54 33.06
CA THR A 67 -14.30 -4.59 34.52
C THR A 67 -13.13 -3.78 35.06
N GLU A 68 -11.97 -3.86 34.41
CA GLU A 68 -10.74 -3.22 34.86
C GLU A 68 -9.81 -2.90 33.69
N ILE A 69 -9.08 -1.79 33.82
CA ILE A 69 -8.07 -1.32 32.88
C ILE A 69 -6.74 -1.19 33.62
N SER A 70 -5.69 -1.74 33.04
CA SER A 70 -4.30 -1.55 33.46
C SER A 70 -3.44 -1.09 32.29
N THR A 71 -2.86 0.10 32.43
CA THR A 71 -1.88 0.69 31.51
C THR A 71 -0.67 1.20 32.30
N PRO A 72 0.46 1.50 31.64
CA PRO A 72 1.62 2.12 32.28
C PRO A 72 1.31 3.41 33.05
N LEU A 73 0.34 4.21 32.59
CA LEU A 73 -0.02 5.48 33.23
C LEU A 73 -1.16 5.38 34.24
N ARG A 74 -2.01 4.34 34.15
CA ARG A 74 -3.23 4.27 34.96
C ARG A 74 -3.68 2.82 35.19
N GLN A 75 -4.09 2.55 36.42
CA GLN A 75 -4.90 1.40 36.76
C GLN A 75 -6.24 1.86 37.32
N GLY A 76 -7.33 1.22 36.91
CA GLY A 76 -8.66 1.61 37.34
C GLY A 76 -9.69 0.52 37.12
N LYS A 77 -10.57 0.36 38.12
CA LYS A 77 -11.76 -0.49 38.01
C LYS A 77 -12.92 0.34 37.50
N ASN A 78 -13.77 -0.28 36.69
CA ASN A 78 -15.03 0.32 36.30
C ASN A 78 -15.89 0.50 37.57
N PRO A 79 -16.33 1.73 37.89
CA PRO A 79 -17.16 1.97 39.08
C PRO A 79 -18.55 1.35 38.94
N GLU A 80 -19.01 1.15 37.69
CA GLU A 80 -20.30 0.54 37.38
C GLU A 80 -20.10 -0.92 36.93
N PRO A 81 -21.17 -1.74 36.95
CA PRO A 81 -21.13 -3.06 36.32
C PRO A 81 -20.75 -2.95 34.85
N GLN A 82 -19.88 -3.84 34.38
CA GLN A 82 -19.50 -3.86 32.96
C GLN A 82 -20.74 -4.02 32.07
N ARG A 83 -20.76 -3.29 30.97
CA ARG A 83 -21.82 -3.35 29.97
C ARG A 83 -21.59 -4.49 28.98
N GLU A 84 -22.69 -5.14 28.60
CA GLU A 84 -22.69 -6.24 27.63
C GLU A 84 -23.17 -5.80 26.23
N ASP A 85 -23.74 -4.60 26.12
CA ASP A 85 -24.25 -4.02 24.87
C ASP A 85 -23.13 -3.35 24.05
N VAL A 86 -22.07 -4.10 23.76
CA VAL A 86 -20.94 -3.62 22.96
C VAL A 86 -21.42 -3.17 21.56
N PRO A 87 -21.08 -1.96 21.09
CA PRO A 87 -21.46 -1.50 19.77
C PRO A 87 -21.01 -2.44 18.66
N ARG A 88 -21.73 -2.47 17.53
CA ARG A 88 -21.34 -3.30 16.39
C ARG A 88 -20.15 -2.74 15.61
N VAL A 89 -20.03 -1.42 15.60
CA VAL A 89 -19.08 -0.64 14.80
C VAL A 89 -18.50 0.46 15.66
N LEU A 90 -17.18 0.61 15.62
CA LEU A 90 -16.48 1.79 16.13
C LEU A 90 -16.40 2.82 15.01
N THR A 91 -16.82 4.06 15.29
CA THR A 91 -16.65 5.18 14.36
C THR A 91 -15.71 6.18 15.01
N ILE A 92 -14.50 6.28 14.48
CA ILE A 92 -13.52 7.28 14.88
C ILE A 92 -13.76 8.51 13.99
N ARG A 93 -14.00 9.66 14.60
CA ARG A 93 -14.09 10.94 13.91
C ARG A 93 -12.83 11.71 14.25
N ASP A 94 -12.06 12.02 13.23
CA ASP A 94 -10.92 12.92 13.36
C ASP A 94 -11.43 14.36 13.18
N PRO A 95 -11.47 15.19 14.24
CA PRO A 95 -11.87 16.59 14.10
C PRO A 95 -10.82 17.42 13.35
N ASP A 96 -9.56 17.00 13.32
CA ASP A 96 -8.44 17.71 12.68
C ASP A 96 -8.09 17.04 11.35
N ARG A 97 -8.83 17.44 10.31
CA ARG A 97 -8.57 17.06 8.91
C ARG A 97 -7.16 17.40 8.41
N GLU A 98 -6.34 18.09 9.22
CA GLU A 98 -4.93 18.43 9.00
C GLU A 98 -4.00 17.19 9.07
N HIS A 99 -4.42 16.12 9.75
CA HIS A 99 -3.63 14.87 9.86
C HIS A 99 -4.17 13.71 9.01
N ALA A 100 -5.29 13.92 8.29
CA ALA A 100 -5.76 12.93 7.33
C ALA A 100 -4.67 12.66 6.29
N TYR A 101 -4.39 11.38 6.01
CA TYR A 101 -3.37 10.96 5.04
C TYR A 101 -3.65 11.57 3.66
N ASP A 102 -3.09 12.74 3.40
CA ASP A 102 -3.11 13.33 2.07
C ASP A 102 -2.17 12.51 1.20
N HIS A 103 -2.77 11.70 0.33
CA HIS A 103 -2.07 10.86 -0.63
C HIS A 103 -1.62 11.70 -1.84
N ARG A 104 -2.08 12.94 -1.99
CA ARG A 104 -1.72 13.88 -3.07
C ARG A 104 -0.43 14.64 -2.76
N GLU A 105 -0.11 14.87 -1.49
CA GLU A 105 1.13 15.49 -1.03
C GLU A 105 2.12 14.43 -0.48
N LEU A 106 3.04 13.95 -1.33
CA LEU A 106 4.04 12.94 -0.96
C LEU A 106 5.32 13.54 -0.35
N GLY A 107 5.15 14.52 0.53
CA GLY A 107 6.27 15.04 1.32
C GLY A 107 6.87 13.96 2.23
N VAL A 108 8.09 14.21 2.70
CA VAL A 108 8.71 13.38 3.75
C VAL A 108 7.83 13.41 4.98
N ARG A 109 7.35 12.25 5.41
CA ARG A 109 6.51 12.09 6.60
C ARG A 109 7.28 11.34 7.67
N ASN A 110 7.72 12.08 8.69
CA ASN A 110 8.23 11.51 9.93
C ASN A 110 7.09 11.41 10.94
N ARG A 111 7.12 10.38 11.79
CA ARG A 111 6.21 10.32 12.95
C ARG A 111 6.57 11.38 14.01
N ASP A 112 7.79 11.87 13.97
CA ASP A 112 8.26 12.92 14.88
C ASP A 112 8.15 14.31 14.25
N SER A 113 7.45 15.20 14.94
CA SER A 113 7.40 16.63 14.62
C SER A 113 8.76 17.34 14.85
N GLN A 114 9.62 16.76 15.70
CA GLN A 114 10.94 17.29 16.04
C GLN A 114 11.97 16.14 16.10
N PRO A 115 12.57 15.75 14.96
CA PRO A 115 13.57 14.69 14.93
C PRO A 115 14.88 15.12 15.61
N ASP A 116 15.52 14.19 16.33
CA ASP A 116 16.87 14.36 16.89
C ASP A 116 17.87 14.70 15.76
N GLN A 117 18.73 15.67 16.03
CA GLN A 117 19.77 16.15 15.10
C GLN A 117 21.03 15.28 15.11
N ARG A 118 20.96 14.04 15.61
CA ARG A 118 22.07 13.09 15.57
C ARG A 118 22.65 12.97 14.16
N ARG A 119 23.98 13.05 14.10
CA ARG A 119 24.75 12.87 12.85
C ARG A 119 25.04 11.40 12.54
N SER A 120 24.97 10.52 13.53
CA SER A 120 25.33 9.11 13.39
C SER A 120 24.16 8.23 13.79
N ARG A 121 23.99 7.11 13.07
CA ARG A 121 23.01 6.08 13.38
C ARG A 121 23.13 5.62 14.84
N PRO A 122 22.00 5.46 15.55
CA PRO A 122 22.04 5.06 16.95
C PRO A 122 22.59 3.63 17.11
N PRO A 123 23.10 3.30 18.32
CA PRO A 123 23.45 1.92 18.67
C PRO A 123 22.22 1.01 18.57
N VAL A 124 22.44 -0.25 18.18
CA VAL A 124 21.37 -1.26 18.09
C VAL A 124 20.61 -1.41 19.40
N GLN A 125 21.32 -1.38 20.54
CA GLN A 125 20.68 -1.46 21.86
C GLN A 125 19.77 -0.26 22.14
N ALA A 126 20.16 0.95 21.78
CA ALA A 126 19.32 2.13 22.01
C ALA A 126 18.00 2.07 21.22
N ILE A 127 18.01 1.44 20.04
CA ILE A 127 16.80 1.20 19.26
C ILE A 127 15.96 0.10 19.93
N ALA A 128 16.58 -0.99 20.41
CA ALA A 128 15.88 -2.05 21.16
C ALA A 128 15.19 -1.48 22.42
N ASP A 129 15.90 -0.67 23.20
CA ASP A 129 15.39 -0.01 24.40
C ASP A 129 14.17 0.88 24.07
N TYR A 130 14.26 1.68 22.99
CA TYR A 130 13.14 2.49 22.51
C TYR A 130 11.93 1.63 22.11
N LEU A 131 12.17 0.53 21.40
CA LEU A 131 11.15 -0.41 20.96
C LEU A 131 10.57 -1.25 22.11
N GLY A 132 11.12 -1.14 23.33
CA GLY A 132 10.72 -1.94 24.49
C GLY A 132 11.10 -3.42 24.34
N LEU A 133 12.23 -3.70 23.69
CA LEU A 133 12.77 -5.04 23.52
C LEU A 133 13.92 -5.29 24.51
N ASP A 134 13.85 -6.38 25.26
CA ASP A 134 14.91 -6.78 26.19
C ASP A 134 16.23 -7.11 25.47
N GLU A 135 16.13 -7.62 24.24
CA GLU A 135 17.26 -7.97 23.39
C GLU A 135 17.08 -7.45 21.96
N PRO A 136 18.17 -7.20 21.21
CA PRO A 136 18.06 -6.75 19.83
C PRO A 136 17.67 -7.87 18.87
N ILE A 137 16.36 -8.06 18.72
CA ILE A 137 15.74 -9.07 17.86
C ILE A 137 14.85 -8.43 16.79
N CYS A 138 14.58 -9.17 15.72
CA CYS A 138 13.73 -8.68 14.64
C CYS A 138 12.31 -8.42 15.15
N LEU A 139 11.73 -7.24 14.89
CA LEU A 139 10.36 -6.91 15.29
C LEU A 139 9.32 -7.89 14.73
N ILE A 140 9.59 -8.47 13.56
CA ILE A 140 8.64 -9.34 12.85
C ILE A 140 8.78 -10.81 13.30
N CYS A 141 9.99 -11.37 13.27
CA CYS A 141 10.19 -12.81 13.49
C CYS A 141 10.98 -13.16 14.75
N TRP A 142 11.38 -12.18 15.56
CA TRP A 142 12.15 -12.37 16.81
C TRP A 142 13.52 -13.05 16.65
N GLN A 143 14.00 -13.21 15.41
CA GLN A 143 15.31 -13.80 15.13
C GLN A 143 16.43 -12.75 15.19
N ALA A 144 17.63 -13.23 15.53
CA ALA A 144 18.90 -12.50 15.45
C ALA A 144 19.84 -13.16 14.41
N PRO A 145 20.84 -12.44 13.86
CA PRO A 145 21.17 -11.03 14.11
C PRO A 145 20.23 -10.06 13.39
N VAL A 146 20.22 -8.80 13.84
CA VAL A 146 19.42 -7.71 13.29
C VAL A 146 20.24 -6.62 12.61
N GLU A 147 19.59 -5.90 11.71
CA GLU A 147 20.08 -4.72 11.02
C GLU A 147 19.23 -3.51 11.41
N ARG A 148 19.82 -2.31 11.29
CA ARG A 148 19.15 -1.03 11.52
C ARG A 148 18.43 -0.64 10.24
N ALA A 149 17.13 -0.89 10.18
CA ALA A 149 16.29 -0.47 9.08
C ALA A 149 15.81 0.95 9.34
N HIS A 150 16.09 1.88 8.42
CA HIS A 150 15.49 3.21 8.51
C HIS A 150 14.02 3.09 8.12
N VAL A 151 13.14 3.71 8.92
CA VAL A 151 11.72 3.82 8.63
C VAL A 151 11.51 4.74 7.42
N VAL A 152 12.08 5.95 7.49
CA VAL A 152 12.32 6.82 6.33
C VAL A 152 13.81 6.76 5.99
N PRO A 153 14.20 6.33 4.78
CA PRO A 153 15.60 6.27 4.36
C PRO A 153 16.34 7.61 4.45
N GLU A 154 17.62 7.58 4.81
CA GLU A 154 18.52 8.74 4.82
C GLU A 154 18.55 9.46 3.46
N SER A 155 18.52 8.72 2.36
CA SER A 155 18.46 9.27 0.99
C SER A 155 17.19 10.08 0.68
N LEU A 156 16.15 9.90 1.50
CA LEU A 156 14.86 10.60 1.41
C LEU A 156 14.71 11.62 2.55
N GLY A 157 15.78 11.94 3.29
CA GLY A 157 15.75 12.94 4.36
C GLY A 157 15.35 12.38 5.74
N GLY A 158 15.33 11.06 5.92
CA GLY A 158 15.11 10.45 7.23
C GLY A 158 16.24 10.76 8.22
N SER A 159 15.88 10.98 9.48
CA SER A 159 16.82 11.33 10.55
C SER A 159 17.56 10.11 11.13
N ASN A 160 18.60 10.35 11.92
CA ASN A 160 19.24 9.32 12.74
C ASN A 160 18.64 9.22 14.16
N ASP A 161 17.40 9.66 14.33
CA ASP A 161 16.66 9.50 15.57
C ASP A 161 16.33 8.02 15.80
N VAL A 162 16.37 7.53 17.04
CA VAL A 162 15.97 6.15 17.38
C VAL A 162 14.56 5.83 16.92
N ARG A 163 13.68 6.83 16.88
CA ARG A 163 12.28 6.74 16.44
C ARG A 163 12.13 6.48 14.93
N ASN A 164 13.16 6.82 14.14
CA ASN A 164 13.22 6.54 12.70
C ASN A 164 13.89 5.18 12.37
N PHE A 165 14.03 4.28 13.35
CA PHE A 165 14.58 2.95 13.10
C PHE A 165 13.67 1.81 13.58
N ALA A 166 13.70 0.74 12.80
CA ALA A 166 13.24 -0.58 13.19
C ALA A 166 14.43 -1.55 13.26
N LEU A 167 14.33 -2.56 14.12
CA LEU A 167 15.26 -3.70 14.14
C LEU A 167 14.65 -4.84 13.31
N LEU A 168 15.29 -5.17 12.19
CA LEU A 168 14.84 -6.22 11.28
C LEU A 168 15.97 -7.20 11.00
N CYS A 169 15.68 -8.50 10.87
CA CYS A 169 16.69 -9.44 10.38
C CYS A 169 17.01 -9.18 8.89
N PRO A 170 18.14 -9.67 8.35
CA PRO A 170 18.53 -9.42 6.95
C PRO A 170 17.48 -9.85 5.91
N ARG A 171 16.61 -10.81 6.25
CA ARG A 171 15.50 -11.23 5.40
C ARG A 171 14.42 -10.16 5.35
N HIS A 172 13.89 -9.75 6.51
CA HIS A 172 12.83 -8.74 6.59
C HIS A 172 13.30 -7.36 6.16
N HIS A 173 14.54 -6.98 6.46
CA HIS A 173 15.08 -5.69 6.02
C HIS A 173 15.17 -5.57 4.48
N ARG A 174 15.47 -6.69 3.80
CA ARG A 174 15.46 -6.74 2.32
C ARG A 174 14.05 -6.58 1.73
N GLU A 175 13.02 -6.94 2.50
CA GLU A 175 11.62 -6.84 2.07
C GLU A 175 10.95 -5.52 2.47
N ALA A 176 11.43 -4.85 3.53
CA ALA A 176 10.81 -3.63 4.06
C ALA A 176 10.86 -2.47 3.06
N PRO A 177 9.77 -1.68 2.90
CA PRO A 177 9.67 -0.67 1.84
C PRO A 177 10.70 0.48 2.01
N ASP A 178 11.18 1.02 0.89
CA ASP A 178 12.07 2.20 0.85
C ASP A 178 11.28 3.42 0.37
N VAL A 179 10.51 4.03 1.28
CA VAL A 179 9.55 5.10 0.97
C VAL A 179 9.75 6.32 1.88
N ALA A 180 9.34 7.51 1.42
CA ALA A 180 9.39 8.75 2.19
C ALA A 180 8.30 8.85 3.27
N ASP A 181 7.51 7.79 3.46
CA ASP A 181 6.33 7.73 4.31
C ASP A 181 6.53 6.73 5.45
N ALA A 182 6.78 7.24 6.66
CA ALA A 182 6.97 6.41 7.84
C ALA A 182 5.76 5.53 8.17
N GLU A 183 4.53 6.03 7.93
CA GLU A 183 3.32 5.28 8.23
C GLU A 183 3.15 4.09 7.28
N ALA A 184 3.57 4.22 6.02
CA ALA A 184 3.61 3.09 5.10
C ALA A 184 4.60 2.01 5.52
N PHE A 185 5.78 2.39 6.01
CA PHE A 185 6.75 1.45 6.55
C PHE A 185 6.19 0.69 7.76
N TRP A 186 5.61 1.40 8.72
CA TRP A 186 5.04 0.79 9.93
C TRP A 186 3.80 -0.06 9.63
N SER A 187 2.93 0.42 8.73
CA SER A 187 1.82 -0.36 8.19
C SER A 187 2.29 -1.69 7.57
N TRP A 188 3.41 -1.66 6.84
CA TRP A 188 4.04 -2.87 6.32
C TRP A 188 4.60 -3.77 7.43
N VAL A 189 5.19 -3.21 8.50
CA VAL A 189 5.64 -3.99 9.66
C VAL A 189 4.47 -4.71 10.34
N ASP A 190 3.32 -4.05 10.54
CA ASP A 190 2.10 -4.68 11.10
C ASP A 190 1.66 -5.88 10.26
N TYR A 191 1.54 -5.67 8.95
CA TYR A 191 1.20 -6.71 7.99
C TYR A 191 2.22 -7.85 8.00
N ALA A 192 3.52 -7.55 8.03
CA ALA A 192 4.57 -8.55 8.02
C ALA A 192 4.61 -9.35 9.33
N CYS A 193 4.32 -8.73 10.47
CA CYS A 193 4.13 -9.39 11.77
C CYS A 193 3.02 -10.45 11.73
N GLU A 194 1.91 -10.18 11.03
CA GLU A 194 0.82 -11.14 10.86
C GLU A 194 1.19 -12.24 9.85
N ARG A 195 1.78 -11.85 8.71
CA ARG A 195 2.18 -12.76 7.63
C ARG A 195 3.26 -13.76 8.05
N ASP A 196 4.28 -13.26 8.74
CA ASP A 196 5.49 -14.01 9.09
C ASP A 196 5.55 -14.35 10.59
N GLY A 197 4.43 -14.18 11.31
CA GLY A 197 4.34 -14.47 12.75
C GLY A 197 4.71 -15.91 13.10
N HIS A 198 4.61 -16.84 12.14
CA HIS A 198 5.04 -18.23 12.31
C HIS A 198 6.55 -18.40 12.50
N MET A 199 7.35 -17.48 11.96
CA MET A 199 8.81 -17.54 12.06
C MET A 199 9.32 -17.24 13.48
N LYS A 200 8.47 -16.69 14.35
CA LYS A 200 8.78 -16.44 15.77
C LYS A 200 9.10 -17.71 16.54
N TRP A 201 8.56 -18.84 16.08
CA TRP A 201 8.67 -20.13 16.74
C TRP A 201 9.66 -21.06 16.04
N GLU A 202 10.34 -20.57 14.99
CA GLU A 202 11.40 -21.33 14.32
C GLU A 202 12.55 -21.60 15.29
N GLY A 203 12.96 -22.86 15.38
CA GLY A 203 14.03 -23.30 16.28
C GLY A 203 13.60 -23.55 17.73
N VAL A 204 12.33 -23.35 18.09
CA VAL A 204 11.81 -23.72 19.41
C VAL A 204 11.54 -25.23 19.45
N GLU A 205 11.98 -25.88 20.53
CA GLU A 205 11.78 -27.32 20.70
C GLU A 205 10.28 -27.70 20.71
N PRO A 206 9.87 -28.79 20.02
CA PRO A 206 8.47 -29.19 19.94
C PRO A 206 7.79 -29.41 21.31
N GLU A 207 8.55 -29.87 22.31
CA GLU A 207 8.04 -30.05 23.68
C GLU A 207 7.68 -28.72 24.36
N THR A 208 8.44 -27.67 24.07
CA THR A 208 8.16 -26.31 24.56
C THR A 208 6.91 -25.75 23.89
N LEU A 209 6.79 -25.91 22.57
CA LEU A 209 5.59 -25.48 21.83
C LEU A 209 4.33 -26.19 22.34
N ALA A 210 4.39 -27.51 22.52
CA ALA A 210 3.29 -28.29 23.09
C ALA A 210 2.93 -27.84 24.52
N THR A 211 3.92 -27.39 25.30
CA THR A 211 3.67 -26.85 26.64
C THR A 211 2.96 -25.49 26.59
N MET A 212 3.39 -24.60 25.68
CA MET A 212 2.74 -23.30 25.47
C MET A 212 1.28 -23.47 25.01
N GLU A 213 1.01 -24.37 24.08
CA GLU A 213 -0.35 -24.68 23.62
C GLU A 213 -1.23 -25.22 24.76
N ARG A 214 -0.69 -26.10 25.62
CA ARG A 214 -1.40 -26.57 26.83
C ARG A 214 -1.73 -25.46 27.82
N LEU A 215 -0.92 -24.41 27.87
CA LEU A 215 -1.16 -23.21 28.67
C LEU A 215 -2.15 -22.24 27.99
N GLY A 216 -2.68 -22.59 26.82
CA GLY A 216 -3.65 -21.78 26.08
C GLY A 216 -3.00 -20.65 25.26
N LEU A 217 -1.67 -20.66 25.09
CA LEU A 217 -1.00 -19.71 24.21
C LEU A 217 -1.23 -20.09 22.76
N ARG A 218 -1.57 -19.10 21.93
CA ARG A 218 -1.70 -19.28 20.49
C ARG A 218 -0.31 -19.31 19.86
N VAL A 219 0.15 -20.50 19.51
CA VAL A 219 1.36 -20.72 18.73
C VAL A 219 0.94 -20.97 17.29
N ASP A 220 1.43 -20.18 16.35
CA ASP A 220 1.20 -20.40 14.93
C ASP A 220 2.52 -20.87 14.31
N THR A 221 2.68 -22.16 14.03
CA THR A 221 3.93 -22.68 13.44
C THR A 221 3.85 -22.81 11.92
N SER A 222 2.73 -22.43 11.31
CA SER A 222 2.45 -22.68 9.89
C SER A 222 2.31 -21.38 9.11
N GLY A 223 3.29 -21.10 8.27
CA GLY A 223 3.25 -19.94 7.37
C GLY A 223 2.57 -20.22 6.03
N PRO A 224 2.10 -19.17 5.34
CA PRO A 224 1.74 -19.29 3.94
C PRO A 224 2.95 -19.75 3.12
N VAL A 225 2.79 -20.78 2.29
CA VAL A 225 3.86 -21.28 1.41
C VAL A 225 4.17 -20.22 0.35
N ARG A 226 5.23 -19.43 0.58
CA ARG A 226 5.84 -18.60 -0.46
C ARG A 226 6.64 -19.52 -1.39
N LYS A 227 6.00 -20.01 -2.46
CA LYS A 227 6.74 -20.55 -3.62
C LYS A 227 7.74 -19.49 -4.09
N SER A 228 8.82 -19.86 -4.79
CA SER A 228 9.76 -18.88 -5.38
C SER A 228 9.03 -18.01 -6.40
N LEU A 229 8.38 -16.95 -5.90
CA LEU A 229 7.58 -16.02 -6.66
C LEU A 229 8.53 -15.15 -7.48
N ARG A 230 8.19 -14.91 -8.76
CA ARG A 230 8.85 -13.87 -9.53
C ARG A 230 8.61 -12.52 -8.82
N HIS A 231 9.42 -11.51 -9.15
CA HIS A 231 9.32 -10.20 -8.48
C HIS A 231 7.87 -9.66 -8.46
N PHE A 232 7.18 -9.71 -9.58
CA PHE A 232 5.80 -9.24 -9.72
C PHE A 232 4.77 -10.05 -8.93
N ASP A 233 4.96 -11.36 -8.81
CA ASP A 233 4.09 -12.17 -7.96
C ASP A 233 4.19 -11.74 -6.49
N ARG A 234 5.36 -11.25 -6.05
CA ARG A 234 5.52 -10.65 -4.72
C ARG A 234 4.78 -9.32 -4.61
N VAL A 235 4.91 -8.43 -5.60
CA VAL A 235 4.16 -7.16 -5.62
C VAL A 235 2.66 -7.41 -5.53
N ARG A 236 2.14 -8.37 -6.30
CA ARG A 236 0.73 -8.76 -6.26
C ARG A 236 0.33 -9.32 -4.89
N ASP A 237 1.15 -10.18 -4.29
CA ASP A 237 0.87 -10.75 -2.97
C ASP A 237 0.80 -9.66 -1.88
N GLU A 238 1.69 -8.66 -1.95
CA GLU A 238 1.67 -7.48 -1.08
C GLU A 238 0.38 -6.65 -1.33
N LEU A 239 0.04 -6.33 -2.58
CA LEU A 239 -1.18 -5.59 -2.92
C LEU A 239 -2.47 -6.26 -2.41
N VAL A 240 -2.58 -7.58 -2.58
CA VAL A 240 -3.75 -8.34 -2.14
C VAL A 240 -3.81 -8.43 -0.61
N ARG A 241 -2.71 -8.84 0.02
CA ARG A 241 -2.75 -9.17 1.46
C ARG A 241 -2.58 -7.97 2.36
N HIS A 242 -1.78 -6.98 1.95
CA HIS A 242 -1.58 -5.77 2.73
C HIS A 242 -2.68 -4.74 2.44
N TYR A 243 -2.92 -4.44 1.16
CA TYR A 243 -3.81 -3.35 0.75
C TYR A 243 -5.22 -3.81 0.34
N GLY A 244 -5.49 -5.12 0.41
CA GLY A 244 -6.81 -5.68 0.14
C GLY A 244 -7.24 -5.59 -1.32
N TRP A 245 -6.30 -5.50 -2.27
CA TRP A 245 -6.63 -5.43 -3.69
C TRP A 245 -7.40 -6.67 -4.12
N CYS A 246 -8.51 -6.46 -4.82
CA CYS A 246 -9.33 -7.51 -5.40
C CYS A 246 -9.07 -7.65 -6.91
N PRO A 247 -9.51 -8.75 -7.56
CA PRO A 247 -9.32 -8.94 -8.99
C PRO A 247 -9.76 -7.75 -9.86
N GLU A 248 -10.79 -7.03 -9.43
CA GLU A 248 -11.31 -5.84 -10.11
C GLU A 248 -10.31 -4.67 -10.09
N ASP A 249 -9.52 -4.53 -9.04
CA ASP A 249 -8.46 -3.51 -8.95
C ASP A 249 -7.33 -3.77 -9.97
N PHE A 250 -7.02 -5.04 -10.23
CA PHE A 250 -6.04 -5.45 -11.24
C PHE A 250 -6.59 -5.44 -12.66
N ALA A 251 -7.92 -5.56 -12.83
CA ALA A 251 -8.55 -5.65 -14.14
C ALA A 251 -8.44 -4.35 -14.95
N GLY A 252 -8.06 -3.23 -14.31
CA GLY A 252 -7.51 -2.03 -14.95
C GLY A 252 -8.45 -1.20 -15.82
N GLY A 253 -9.51 -1.78 -16.40
CA GLY A 253 -10.46 -1.12 -17.30
C GLY A 253 -9.79 -0.11 -18.26
N TYR A 254 -10.43 1.06 -18.43
CA TYR A 254 -9.88 2.19 -19.19
C TYR A 254 -8.88 3.06 -18.38
N HIS A 255 -8.57 2.70 -17.13
CA HIS A 255 -7.79 3.52 -16.20
C HIS A 255 -6.38 2.98 -15.92
N TRP A 256 -6.01 1.80 -16.43
CA TRP A 256 -4.68 1.23 -16.21
C TRP A 256 -3.55 2.15 -16.69
N GLY A 257 -3.73 2.83 -17.83
CA GLY A 257 -2.76 3.82 -18.32
C GLY A 257 -2.56 4.96 -17.31
N ALA A 258 -3.65 5.55 -16.81
CA ALA A 258 -3.60 6.60 -15.81
C ALA A 258 -3.01 6.11 -14.47
N LEU A 259 -3.32 4.87 -14.06
CA LEU A 259 -2.74 4.26 -12.87
C LEU A 259 -1.23 4.08 -13.00
N MET A 260 -0.74 3.69 -14.17
CA MET A 260 0.70 3.54 -14.43
C MET A 260 1.42 4.90 -14.46
N GLU A 261 0.80 5.94 -15.03
CA GLU A 261 1.33 7.31 -15.02
C GLU A 261 1.42 7.85 -13.58
N GLU A 262 0.36 7.69 -12.79
CA GLU A 262 0.35 8.08 -11.38
C GLU A 262 1.33 7.24 -10.56
N PHE A 263 1.42 5.93 -10.79
CA PHE A 263 2.40 5.07 -10.15
C PHE A 263 3.83 5.57 -10.36
N HIS A 264 4.20 5.94 -11.60
CA HIS A 264 5.53 6.50 -11.86
C HIS A 264 5.72 7.86 -11.16
N THR A 265 4.69 8.71 -11.16
CA THR A 265 4.73 9.99 -10.42
C THR A 265 4.97 9.79 -8.93
N VAL A 266 4.30 8.80 -8.32
CA VAL A 266 4.50 8.43 -6.91
C VAL A 266 5.91 7.88 -6.68
N MET A 267 6.36 6.96 -7.55
CA MET A 267 7.69 6.37 -7.46
C MET A 267 8.81 7.41 -7.55
N ASP A 268 8.69 8.37 -8.47
CA ASP A 268 9.71 9.40 -8.69
C ASP A 268 9.73 10.46 -7.57
N SER A 269 8.58 10.76 -6.97
CA SER A 269 8.47 11.79 -5.93
C SER A 269 8.86 11.31 -4.54
N ALA A 270 8.65 10.03 -4.24
CA ALA A 270 8.66 9.54 -2.86
C ALA A 270 9.52 8.29 -2.63
N THR A 271 10.28 7.86 -3.64
CA THR A 271 11.25 6.77 -3.52
C THR A 271 12.61 7.21 -4.05
N SER A 272 13.69 6.63 -3.54
CA SER A 272 15.04 7.05 -3.94
C SER A 272 15.36 6.62 -5.37
N THR A 273 16.09 7.46 -6.12
CA THR A 273 16.48 7.20 -7.51
C THR A 273 17.71 6.29 -7.64
N HIS A 274 18.10 5.54 -6.60
CA HIS A 274 19.34 4.76 -6.58
C HIS A 274 19.41 3.80 -7.79
N PHE A 275 20.18 4.23 -8.79
CA PHE A 275 20.50 3.45 -9.96
C PHE A 275 21.14 2.13 -9.49
N ASN A 276 20.68 1.01 -10.05
CA ASN A 276 21.23 -0.33 -9.84
C ASN A 276 20.79 -1.14 -8.59
N VAL A 277 19.90 -0.63 -7.73
CA VAL A 277 19.25 -1.47 -6.69
C VAL A 277 17.85 -1.86 -7.16
N PRO A 278 17.52 -3.17 -7.27
CA PRO A 278 16.17 -3.60 -7.58
C PRO A 278 15.19 -3.05 -6.57
N LYS A 279 14.10 -2.41 -7.04
CA LYS A 279 13.04 -1.92 -6.17
C LYS A 279 12.40 -3.08 -5.41
N LYS A 280 12.07 -2.84 -4.14
CA LYS A 280 11.46 -3.85 -3.28
C LYS A 280 9.97 -3.98 -3.62
N ALA A 281 9.44 -5.20 -3.53
CA ALA A 281 8.05 -5.47 -3.89
C ALA A 281 7.05 -4.67 -3.03
N SER A 282 7.35 -4.48 -1.75
CA SER A 282 6.59 -3.63 -0.82
C SER A 282 6.56 -2.16 -1.22
N THR A 283 7.66 -1.63 -1.76
CA THR A 283 7.76 -0.24 -2.25
C THR A 283 6.87 -0.02 -3.46
N GLU A 284 6.90 -0.95 -4.43
CA GLU A 284 6.04 -0.87 -5.62
C GLU A 284 4.56 -1.08 -5.25
N ALA A 285 4.26 -2.02 -4.35
CA ALA A 285 2.89 -2.24 -3.88
C ALA A 285 2.31 -0.99 -3.19
N TRP A 286 3.10 -0.33 -2.34
CA TRP A 286 2.71 0.94 -1.73
C TRP A 286 2.45 2.02 -2.80
N ALA A 287 3.33 2.17 -3.79
CA ALA A 287 3.17 3.19 -4.83
C ALA A 287 1.91 2.96 -5.68
N PHE A 288 1.60 1.70 -5.99
CA PHE A 288 0.35 1.33 -6.67
C PHE A 288 -0.89 1.71 -5.83
N GLU A 289 -0.88 1.43 -4.53
CA GLU A 289 -1.98 1.79 -3.65
C GLU A 289 -2.19 3.30 -3.56
N VAL A 290 -1.10 4.07 -3.42
CA VAL A 290 -1.18 5.54 -3.40
C VAL A 290 -1.72 6.09 -4.71
N ALA A 291 -1.22 5.60 -5.85
CA ALA A 291 -1.70 6.00 -7.17
C ALA A 291 -3.20 5.72 -7.34
N ARG A 292 -3.66 4.53 -6.89
CA ARG A 292 -5.08 4.16 -6.90
C ARG A 292 -5.93 5.13 -6.08
N ARG A 293 -5.46 5.53 -4.89
CA ARG A 293 -6.17 6.51 -4.04
C ARG A 293 -6.24 7.88 -4.68
N ARG A 294 -5.13 8.38 -5.24
CA ARG A 294 -5.08 9.66 -5.97
C ARG A 294 -6.11 9.74 -7.08
N LEU A 295 -6.21 8.68 -7.88
CA LEU A 295 -7.16 8.62 -8.99
C LEU A 295 -8.61 8.56 -8.53
N ARG A 296 -8.91 7.81 -7.46
CA ARG A 296 -10.25 7.74 -6.87
C ARG A 296 -10.69 9.09 -6.32
N ASP A 297 -9.80 9.80 -5.65
CA ASP A 297 -10.14 11.05 -4.98
C ASP A 297 -10.09 12.24 -5.96
N GLY A 298 -9.24 12.20 -7.00
CA GLY A 298 -9.24 13.18 -8.10
C GLY A 298 -10.51 13.12 -8.95
N GLY A 299 -11.07 11.91 -9.19
CA GLY A 299 -12.33 11.75 -9.92
C GLY A 299 -13.57 12.28 -9.18
N ALA A 300 -13.49 12.48 -7.86
CA ALA A 300 -14.58 13.03 -7.05
C ALA A 300 -14.69 14.56 -7.13
N GLU A 301 -13.60 15.27 -7.41
CA GLU A 301 -13.59 16.74 -7.57
C GLU A 301 -14.03 17.18 -8.97
N ASP A 302 -13.79 16.37 -10.01
CA ASP A 302 -14.23 16.66 -11.40
C ASP A 302 -15.77 16.67 -11.58
N GLN A 303 -16.55 16.25 -10.57
CA GLN A 303 -18.01 16.37 -10.56
C GLN A 303 -18.53 17.57 -9.75
N ALA A 304 -17.66 18.31 -9.06
CA ALA A 304 -18.06 19.39 -8.16
C ALA A 304 -17.04 20.54 -8.16
N GLY A 305 -16.99 21.31 -9.25
CA GLY A 305 -16.36 22.63 -9.23
C GLY A 305 -15.58 22.97 -10.49
N ASP A 306 -16.29 23.49 -11.49
CA ASP A 306 -15.73 24.41 -12.48
C ASP A 306 -15.25 25.66 -11.73
N ASP A 307 -13.97 25.70 -11.40
CA ASP A 307 -13.10 26.88 -11.25
C ASP A 307 -11.95 26.59 -10.27
N ARG A 308 -10.77 26.24 -10.80
CA ARG A 308 -9.50 26.47 -10.09
C ARG A 308 -8.36 26.89 -11.05
N PRO A 309 -7.40 27.68 -10.55
CA PRO A 309 -6.60 28.62 -11.33
C PRO A 309 -5.39 27.96 -12.00
N THR A 310 -5.14 28.35 -13.25
CA THR A 310 -4.01 27.94 -14.08
C THR A 310 -2.74 28.71 -13.73
N VAL A 311 -1.69 27.98 -13.33
CA VAL A 311 -0.29 28.42 -13.44
C VAL A 311 0.50 27.36 -14.20
N SER A 312 0.48 27.49 -15.53
CA SER A 312 1.57 27.15 -16.44
C SER A 312 1.14 27.68 -17.80
N SER A 313 1.71 28.81 -18.21
CA SER A 313 1.33 29.52 -19.43
C SER A 313 1.64 28.64 -20.64
N ARG A 314 0.61 28.00 -21.20
CA ARG A 314 0.61 27.26 -22.47
C ARG A 314 -0.03 28.13 -23.55
N PRO A 315 0.75 29.03 -24.18
CA PRO A 315 0.22 30.11 -25.00
C PRO A 315 -0.55 29.63 -26.24
N SER A 316 -0.20 28.47 -26.81
CA SER A 316 -0.89 27.94 -28.00
C SER A 316 -2.23 27.32 -27.64
N ALA A 317 -2.29 26.55 -26.55
CA ALA A 317 -3.53 26.01 -26.01
C ALA A 317 -4.49 27.12 -25.54
N GLU A 318 -4.00 28.14 -24.84
CA GLU A 318 -4.80 29.29 -24.40
C GLU A 318 -5.40 30.08 -25.58
N LEU A 319 -4.62 30.27 -26.64
CA LEU A 319 -5.07 30.96 -27.85
C LEU A 319 -6.12 30.13 -28.62
N ALA A 320 -5.93 28.82 -28.72
CA ALA A 320 -6.89 27.90 -29.33
C ALA A 320 -8.20 27.87 -28.54
N GLU A 321 -8.13 27.77 -27.20
CA GLU A 321 -9.30 27.78 -26.32
C GLU A 321 -10.07 29.10 -26.39
N ARG A 322 -9.38 30.25 -26.47
CA ARG A 322 -10.02 31.56 -26.73
C ARG A 322 -10.70 31.64 -28.08
N THR A 323 -10.16 30.98 -29.10
CA THR A 323 -10.71 30.97 -30.46
C THR A 323 -11.96 30.10 -30.52
N VAL A 324 -11.95 28.95 -29.85
CA VAL A 324 -13.11 28.05 -29.73
C VAL A 324 -14.26 28.68 -28.95
N ARG A 325 -13.98 29.42 -27.86
CA ARG A 325 -15.02 30.14 -27.10
C ARG A 325 -15.76 31.21 -27.91
N LYS A 326 -15.19 31.69 -29.02
CA LYS A 326 -15.82 32.71 -29.90
C LYS A 326 -16.66 32.13 -31.03
N ALA A 327 -16.63 30.82 -31.27
CA ALA A 327 -17.42 30.16 -32.32
C ALA A 327 -17.80 28.71 -31.93
N PRO A 328 -18.81 28.53 -31.06
CA PRO A 328 -19.22 27.21 -30.59
C PRO A 328 -20.13 26.56 -31.64
N GLY A 329 -19.57 25.76 -32.55
CA GLY A 329 -20.39 25.11 -33.57
C GLY A 329 -19.69 24.25 -34.61
N SER A 330 -18.43 23.85 -34.43
CA SER A 330 -17.80 22.88 -35.34
C SER A 330 -17.07 21.79 -34.58
N ASP A 331 -17.28 20.53 -35.00
CA ASP A 331 -16.56 19.35 -34.49
C ASP A 331 -15.02 19.49 -34.62
N GLY A 332 -14.54 20.46 -35.41
CA GLY A 332 -13.12 20.80 -35.54
C GLY A 332 -12.53 21.56 -34.35
N ALA A 333 -13.35 22.15 -33.48
CA ALA A 333 -12.91 23.02 -32.39
C ALA A 333 -12.11 22.28 -31.31
N GLN A 334 -12.61 21.11 -30.86
CA GLN A 334 -11.90 20.29 -29.87
C GLN A 334 -10.64 19.64 -30.46
N SER A 335 -10.67 19.30 -31.74
CA SER A 335 -9.51 18.79 -32.48
C SER A 335 -8.38 19.82 -32.54
N LEU A 336 -8.72 21.10 -32.69
CA LEU A 336 -7.77 22.22 -32.70
C LEU A 336 -7.12 22.44 -31.33
N VAL A 337 -7.89 22.38 -30.25
CA VAL A 337 -7.37 22.50 -28.86
C VAL A 337 -6.44 21.32 -28.55
N ASN A 338 -6.83 20.10 -28.94
CA ASN A 338 -6.00 18.91 -28.76
C ASN A 338 -4.71 18.98 -29.60
N ALA A 339 -4.77 19.54 -30.82
CA ALA A 339 -3.58 19.78 -31.64
C ALA A 339 -2.66 20.85 -31.04
N ALA A 340 -3.22 21.92 -30.48
CA ALA A 340 -2.46 22.97 -29.81
C ALA A 340 -1.77 22.47 -28.53
N ARG A 341 -2.45 21.63 -27.72
CA ARG A 341 -1.85 20.96 -26.57
C ARG A 341 -0.69 20.03 -26.97
N ARG A 342 -0.84 19.27 -28.06
CA ARG A 342 0.24 18.45 -28.61
C ARG A 342 1.43 19.28 -29.09
N ALA A 343 1.18 20.47 -29.66
CA ALA A 343 2.24 21.38 -30.09
C ALA A 343 3.02 21.96 -28.89
N ASP A 344 2.33 22.36 -27.82
CA ASP A 344 2.98 22.88 -26.60
C ASP A 344 3.84 21.79 -25.93
N VAL A 345 3.35 20.55 -25.85
CA VAL A 345 4.13 19.39 -25.36
C VAL A 345 5.36 19.12 -26.25
N ALA A 346 5.22 19.21 -27.57
CA ALA A 346 6.35 19.03 -28.48
C ALA A 346 7.40 20.14 -28.36
N ILE A 347 6.99 21.38 -28.08
CA ILE A 347 7.89 22.52 -27.86
C ILE A 347 8.67 22.36 -26.54
N GLU A 348 7.99 21.96 -25.46
CA GLU A 348 8.62 21.67 -24.16
C GLU A 348 9.58 20.48 -24.26
N ALA A 349 9.17 19.39 -24.92
CA ALA A 349 10.03 18.24 -25.17
C ALA A 349 11.28 18.62 -25.99
N ALA A 350 11.13 19.46 -27.02
CA ALA A 350 12.26 19.95 -27.81
C ALA A 350 13.20 20.85 -27.00
N ALA A 351 12.69 21.63 -26.05
CA ALA A 351 13.51 22.42 -25.13
C ALA A 351 14.29 21.53 -24.15
N LEU A 352 13.65 20.51 -23.60
CA LEU A 352 14.28 19.53 -22.71
C LEU A 352 15.39 18.75 -23.43
N VAL A 353 15.13 18.30 -24.66
CA VAL A 353 16.11 17.61 -25.50
C VAL A 353 17.31 18.52 -25.81
N ARG A 354 17.09 19.82 -26.05
CA ARG A 354 18.19 20.79 -26.25
C ARG A 354 19.08 20.95 -25.01
N GLU A 355 18.48 21.00 -23.81
CA GLU A 355 19.24 21.06 -22.55
C GLU A 355 19.98 19.75 -22.26
N ILE A 356 19.40 18.60 -22.58
CA ILE A 356 20.07 17.29 -22.46
C ILE A 356 21.26 17.19 -23.41
N ILE A 357 21.14 17.61 -24.68
CA ILE A 357 22.27 17.64 -25.63
C ILE A 357 23.41 18.53 -25.11
N LYS A 358 23.06 19.70 -24.56
CA LYS A 358 24.02 20.66 -24.01
C LYS A 358 24.74 20.13 -22.76
N THR A 359 24.06 19.32 -21.95
CA THR A 359 24.59 18.77 -20.70
C THR A 359 25.35 17.45 -20.90
N ALA A 360 24.92 16.63 -21.85
CA ALA A 360 25.46 15.28 -22.10
C ALA A 360 26.67 15.26 -23.05
N GLY A 361 27.03 16.39 -23.68
CA GLY A 361 28.14 16.44 -24.64
C GLY A 361 27.93 15.56 -25.88
N ALA A 362 26.68 15.19 -26.18
CA ALA A 362 26.33 14.34 -27.32
C ALA A 362 26.54 15.10 -28.65
N SER A 363 27.13 14.42 -29.63
CA SER A 363 27.53 15.00 -30.92
C SER A 363 26.35 15.41 -31.82
N SER A 364 25.14 14.88 -31.57
CA SER A 364 23.94 15.28 -32.32
C SER A 364 22.64 14.97 -31.56
N ALA A 365 21.58 15.71 -31.91
CA ALA A 365 20.23 15.45 -31.42
C ALA A 365 19.71 14.05 -31.82
N GLU A 366 20.22 13.50 -32.90
CA GLU A 366 19.84 12.20 -33.45
C GLU A 366 20.33 11.05 -32.57
N GLU A 367 21.52 11.15 -31.99
CA GLU A 367 22.03 10.15 -31.03
C GLU A 367 21.21 10.11 -29.74
N VAL A 368 20.83 11.28 -29.21
CA VAL A 368 19.99 11.38 -28.01
C VAL A 368 18.59 10.83 -28.27
N LEU A 369 17.97 11.23 -29.39
CA LEU A 369 16.63 10.75 -29.75
C LEU A 369 16.61 9.24 -30.02
N ARG A 370 17.66 8.69 -30.64
CA ARG A 370 17.79 7.24 -30.84
C ARG A 370 17.91 6.51 -29.50
N GLY A 371 18.76 6.98 -28.58
CA GLY A 371 18.91 6.37 -27.26
C GLY A 371 17.61 6.43 -26.43
N VAL A 372 16.89 7.55 -26.49
CA VAL A 372 15.58 7.69 -25.85
C VAL A 372 14.53 6.78 -26.51
N THR A 373 14.51 6.70 -27.84
CA THR A 373 13.57 5.83 -28.57
C THR A 373 13.82 4.36 -28.27
N GLU A 374 15.07 3.92 -28.24
CA GLU A 374 15.46 2.55 -27.90
C GLU A 374 15.11 2.21 -26.45
N MET A 375 15.34 3.14 -25.51
CA MET A 375 14.98 2.97 -24.10
C MET A 375 13.46 2.93 -23.90
N VAL A 376 12.70 3.81 -24.55
CA VAL A 376 11.23 3.81 -24.51
C VAL A 376 10.66 2.55 -25.16
N ALA A 377 11.26 2.06 -26.25
CA ALA A 377 10.87 0.82 -26.90
C ALA A 377 11.16 -0.41 -26.01
N ASP A 378 12.34 -0.49 -25.38
CA ASP A 378 12.66 -1.58 -24.46
C ASP A 378 11.75 -1.58 -23.23
N ARG A 379 11.51 -0.40 -22.66
CA ARG A 379 10.60 -0.23 -21.51
C ARG A 379 9.17 -0.59 -21.87
N THR A 380 8.66 -0.09 -22.99
CA THR A 380 7.33 -0.44 -23.52
C THR A 380 7.21 -1.94 -23.78
N ALA A 381 8.23 -2.58 -24.36
CA ALA A 381 8.22 -4.02 -24.59
C ALA A 381 8.33 -4.84 -23.29
N GLN A 382 9.06 -4.36 -22.28
CA GLN A 382 9.04 -4.94 -20.93
C GLN A 382 7.64 -4.82 -20.31
N PHE A 383 6.95 -3.71 -20.54
CA PHE A 383 5.59 -3.48 -20.03
C PHE A 383 4.51 -4.25 -20.77
N GLU A 384 4.63 -4.46 -22.08
CA GLU A 384 3.72 -5.34 -22.83
C GLU A 384 3.88 -6.79 -22.38
N ARG A 385 5.14 -7.24 -22.17
CA ARG A 385 5.41 -8.55 -21.54
C ARG A 385 4.84 -8.63 -20.13
N LEU A 386 4.94 -7.54 -19.36
CA LEU A 386 4.35 -7.44 -18.02
C LEU A 386 2.83 -7.55 -18.06
N ALA A 387 2.17 -6.83 -18.96
CA ALA A 387 0.72 -6.85 -19.14
C ALA A 387 0.22 -8.23 -19.59
N ASP A 388 0.95 -8.89 -20.50
CA ASP A 388 0.64 -10.25 -20.96
C ASP A 388 0.91 -11.33 -19.90
N GLU A 389 1.93 -11.15 -19.05
CA GLU A 389 2.21 -12.05 -17.91
C GLU A 389 1.21 -11.86 -16.76
N LEU A 390 0.72 -10.63 -16.53
CA LEU A 390 -0.31 -10.32 -15.52
C LEU A 390 -1.72 -10.69 -15.98
N MET A 391 -2.02 -10.51 -17.26
CA MET A 391 -3.31 -10.83 -17.87
C MET A 391 -3.08 -11.91 -18.91
N GLY A 392 -3.24 -13.18 -18.52
CA GLY A 392 -3.29 -14.25 -19.51
C GLY A 392 -4.43 -13.96 -20.47
N SER A 393 -4.14 -13.47 -21.68
CA SER A 393 -5.13 -12.98 -22.63
C SER A 393 -5.18 -13.88 -23.85
N THR A 394 -6.38 -14.21 -24.32
CA THR A 394 -6.59 -14.95 -25.57
C THR A 394 -7.99 -14.66 -26.11
N VAL A 395 -8.44 -15.41 -27.12
CA VAL A 395 -9.78 -15.27 -27.69
C VAL A 395 -10.65 -16.47 -27.32
N CYS A 396 -11.92 -16.20 -27.00
CA CYS A 396 -12.90 -17.25 -26.76
C CYS A 396 -13.06 -18.09 -28.02
N ARG A 397 -12.88 -19.42 -27.90
CA ARG A 397 -12.99 -20.34 -29.04
C ARG A 397 -14.38 -20.40 -29.68
N HIS A 398 -15.40 -19.84 -29.01
CA HIS A 398 -16.81 -19.92 -29.42
C HIS A 398 -17.40 -18.60 -29.95
N CYS A 399 -16.92 -17.44 -29.48
CA CYS A 399 -17.38 -16.13 -29.98
C CYS A 399 -16.26 -15.24 -30.52
N GLY A 400 -14.99 -15.66 -30.41
CA GLY A 400 -13.83 -14.89 -30.87
C GLY A 400 -13.53 -13.61 -30.07
N HIS A 401 -14.31 -13.28 -29.04
CA HIS A 401 -14.07 -12.10 -28.21
C HIS A 401 -12.90 -12.32 -27.26
N ALA A 402 -12.25 -11.23 -26.88
CA ALA A 402 -11.14 -11.24 -25.94
C ALA A 402 -11.58 -11.82 -24.58
N ILE A 403 -10.74 -12.70 -24.05
CA ILE A 403 -10.90 -13.31 -22.74
C ILE A 403 -9.60 -13.15 -21.96
N ALA A 404 -9.71 -12.98 -20.66
CA ALA A 404 -8.59 -12.86 -19.75
C ALA A 404 -8.74 -13.86 -18.60
N ARG A 405 -7.61 -14.29 -18.03
CA ARG A 405 -7.55 -14.98 -16.75
C ARG A 405 -6.50 -14.34 -15.84
N ILE A 406 -6.72 -14.45 -14.54
CA ILE A 406 -5.83 -13.95 -13.50
C ILE A 406 -5.29 -15.17 -12.74
N GLY A 407 -4.02 -15.51 -12.93
CA GLY A 407 -3.39 -16.69 -12.31
C GLY A 407 -4.06 -18.02 -12.73
N ASP A 408 -4.43 -18.85 -11.76
CA ASP A 408 -5.11 -20.14 -11.97
C ASP A 408 -6.65 -20.01 -12.05
N ALA A 409 -7.18 -18.78 -12.02
CA ALA A 409 -8.61 -18.53 -12.07
C ALA A 409 -9.24 -18.87 -13.43
N ALA A 410 -10.57 -19.00 -13.44
CA ALA A 410 -11.31 -19.29 -14.65
C ALA A 410 -11.22 -18.17 -15.69
N TRP A 411 -11.12 -18.56 -16.96
CA TRP A 411 -11.16 -17.64 -18.09
C TRP A 411 -12.51 -16.90 -18.19
N ARG A 412 -12.47 -15.58 -18.36
CA ARG A 412 -13.66 -14.71 -18.45
C ARG A 412 -13.55 -13.73 -19.61
N HIS A 413 -14.69 -13.29 -20.16
CA HIS A 413 -14.69 -12.21 -21.15
C HIS A 413 -14.28 -10.88 -20.50
N SER A 414 -13.50 -10.06 -21.21
CA SER A 414 -13.05 -8.74 -20.72
C SER A 414 -14.15 -7.67 -20.74
N ALA A 415 -15.28 -7.96 -21.40
CA ALA A 415 -16.49 -7.15 -21.39
C ALA A 415 -17.72 -8.07 -21.54
N ALA A 416 -18.92 -7.57 -21.21
CA ALA A 416 -20.17 -8.31 -21.40
C ALA A 416 -20.36 -8.62 -22.90
N ALA A 417 -20.10 -9.86 -23.29
CA ALA A 417 -20.10 -10.26 -24.70
C ALA A 417 -21.54 -10.50 -25.21
N PRO A 418 -21.85 -10.15 -26.48
CA PRO A 418 -23.15 -10.46 -27.08
C PRO A 418 -23.33 -11.99 -27.12
N MET A 419 -24.36 -12.46 -26.42
CA MET A 419 -24.60 -13.88 -26.13
C MET A 419 -24.66 -14.75 -27.41
N SER A 420 -23.56 -15.40 -27.79
CA SER A 420 -23.58 -16.48 -28.78
C SER A 420 -23.94 -17.80 -28.08
N ARG A 421 -24.79 -18.62 -28.70
CA ARG A 421 -25.28 -19.90 -28.13
C ARG A 421 -24.14 -20.88 -27.74
N GLY A 422 -22.93 -20.68 -28.26
CA GLY A 422 -21.75 -21.52 -28.01
C GLY A 422 -20.90 -21.13 -26.80
N CYS A 423 -21.04 -19.94 -26.20
CA CYS A 423 -20.26 -19.54 -25.02
C CYS A 423 -20.71 -20.26 -23.72
N ARG A 424 -21.81 -21.02 -23.78
CA ARG A 424 -22.49 -21.62 -22.62
C ARG A 424 -21.79 -22.85 -22.02
N ALA A 425 -20.53 -23.10 -22.32
CA ALA A 425 -19.82 -24.26 -21.79
C ALA A 425 -18.42 -23.88 -21.30
N ALA A 426 -18.35 -23.63 -19.99
CA ALA A 426 -17.22 -23.84 -19.08
C ALA A 426 -16.30 -22.65 -18.77
N SER A 427 -16.47 -22.14 -17.54
CA SER A 427 -15.43 -21.53 -16.71
C SER A 427 -14.58 -22.67 -16.13
N PHE A 428 -13.45 -22.94 -16.77
CA PHE A 428 -12.45 -23.91 -16.29
C PHE A 428 -11.35 -23.18 -15.52
N ASP A 429 -11.01 -23.64 -14.33
CA ASP A 429 -9.70 -23.35 -13.71
C ASP A 429 -8.57 -24.06 -14.47
N ARG A 430 -7.31 -23.89 -14.04
CA ARG A 430 -6.14 -24.54 -14.69
C ARG A 430 -6.24 -26.08 -14.69
N ASP A 431 -6.95 -26.67 -13.74
CA ASP A 431 -7.04 -28.11 -13.54
C ASP A 431 -8.32 -28.73 -14.17
N GLY A 432 -9.18 -27.90 -14.76
CA GLY A 432 -10.37 -28.31 -15.50
C GLY A 432 -11.62 -28.50 -14.63
N THR A 433 -11.63 -27.97 -13.41
CA THR A 433 -12.77 -28.06 -12.48
C THR A 433 -13.87 -27.03 -12.80
N TRP A 434 -15.12 -27.41 -12.51
CA TRP A 434 -16.33 -26.70 -12.94
C TRP A 434 -16.79 -25.64 -11.92
N ASP A 435 -16.98 -24.39 -12.35
CA ASP A 435 -17.54 -23.31 -11.50
C ASP A 435 -18.93 -22.86 -11.95
N ASP A 436 -19.94 -23.16 -11.12
CA ASP A 436 -21.35 -22.80 -11.32
C ASP A 436 -21.77 -21.45 -10.72
N SER A 437 -20.89 -20.79 -9.95
CA SER A 437 -21.22 -19.55 -9.25
C SER A 437 -21.25 -18.30 -10.15
N LEU A 438 -20.74 -18.40 -11.38
CA LEU A 438 -20.62 -17.26 -12.30
C LEU A 438 -21.88 -17.01 -13.12
N ASP A 439 -22.21 -15.71 -13.25
CA ASP A 439 -23.24 -15.24 -14.18
C ASP A 439 -22.88 -15.64 -15.63
N ARG A 440 -23.91 -16.05 -16.38
CA ARG A 440 -23.84 -16.54 -17.75
C ARG A 440 -23.19 -15.55 -18.72
N ALA A 441 -23.27 -14.24 -18.45
CA ALA A 441 -22.68 -13.21 -19.30
C ALA A 441 -21.13 -13.20 -19.29
N TRP A 442 -20.51 -13.81 -18.28
CA TRP A 442 -19.06 -13.74 -18.04
C TRP A 442 -18.30 -15.04 -18.32
N LYS A 443 -19.00 -16.17 -18.59
CA LYS A 443 -18.38 -17.47 -18.86
C LYS A 443 -17.69 -17.48 -20.24
N ALA A 444 -16.45 -17.99 -20.32
CA ALA A 444 -15.67 -18.02 -21.56
C ALA A 444 -14.76 -19.25 -21.67
N SER A 445 -14.44 -19.68 -22.90
CA SER A 445 -13.63 -20.89 -23.13
C SER A 445 -12.38 -20.59 -23.98
N PRO A 446 -11.16 -20.85 -23.47
CA PRO A 446 -9.94 -20.65 -24.25
C PRO A 446 -9.76 -21.72 -25.35
N PRO A 447 -8.84 -21.49 -26.32
CA PRO A 447 -8.45 -22.49 -27.32
C PRO A 447 -7.86 -23.76 -26.68
N LYS A 448 -7.96 -24.91 -27.37
CA LYS A 448 -7.46 -26.21 -26.87
C LYS A 448 -5.94 -26.24 -26.60
N SER A 449 -5.18 -25.34 -27.23
CA SER A 449 -3.72 -25.20 -27.09
C SER A 449 -3.28 -24.37 -25.88
N SER A 450 -4.22 -23.82 -25.11
CA SER A 450 -3.97 -22.85 -24.02
C SER A 450 -4.11 -23.47 -22.62
N ARG A 451 -4.00 -24.81 -22.51
CA ARG A 451 -4.01 -25.54 -21.23
C ARG A 451 -2.76 -25.26 -20.42
#